data_AF-A0A6J7BRV7-F1
#
_entry.id   AF-A0A6J7BRV7-F1
#
_cell.length_a   1.000
_cell.length_b   1.000
_cell.length_c   1.000
_cell.angle_alpha   90.00
_cell.angle_beta   90.00
_cell.angle_gamma   90.00
#
_symmetry.space_group_name_H-M   'P 1'
#
loop_
_entity.id
_entity.type
_entity.pdbx_description
1 polymer ?
#
loop_
_entity_poly.entity_id
_entity_poly.type
_entity_poly.pdbx_seq_one_letter_code
_entity_poly.pdbx_strand_id
1 'polypeptide(L)'
;MLEELAPVPDKVVRYPLDTLVLGTRLRYEVAANWKVIAENYNECYHCGPVHPELSRLVPAFIGGGTGLEWDDGIPHREGAWTFTLSGTSDRAPFPDLDEFERVRHKGELIYPNLLLSLAAEHAAAFMLRPIAVDRTEVICDLLFAADEAAKPTFDPSDVVELWDLINRQDWVVCESVQRGMSSRAYTEGWYAPMEESSLDIRRWLLPRHGPAVDRS
;
A
#
# COMPACT_ATOMS: atom_id res chain seq x y z
N MET A 1 3.73 20.76 0.30
CA MET A 1 3.07 19.97 -0.77
C MET A 1 4.09 19.38 -1.72
N LEU A 2 4.99 20.17 -2.33
CA LEU A 2 6.06 19.64 -3.20
C LEU A 2 7.10 18.78 -2.45
N GLU A 3 7.42 19.09 -1.19
CA GLU A 3 8.37 18.30 -0.39
C GLU A 3 7.86 16.89 -0.04
N GLU A 4 6.55 16.71 0.10
CA GLU A 4 5.93 15.41 0.42
C GLU A 4 5.89 14.47 -0.79
N LEU A 5 6.02 15.05 -1.99
CA LEU A 5 6.06 14.31 -3.23
C LEU A 5 7.49 13.89 -3.57
N ALA A 6 8.53 14.61 -3.14
CA ALA A 6 9.90 14.20 -3.47
C ALA A 6 10.31 12.98 -2.61
N PRO A 7 10.89 11.90 -3.18
CA PRO A 7 11.31 11.66 -4.58
C PRO A 7 10.30 10.87 -5.45
N VAL A 8 9.06 10.73 -5.02
CA VAL A 8 8.04 9.84 -5.62
C VAL A 8 7.85 10.04 -7.13
N PRO A 9 7.69 11.26 -7.70
CA PRO A 9 7.55 11.43 -9.15
C PRO A 9 8.65 10.78 -9.98
N ASP A 10 9.91 10.82 -9.52
CA ASP A 10 11.04 10.23 -10.25
C ASP A 10 10.97 8.70 -10.19
N LYS A 11 10.58 8.14 -9.05
CA LYS A 11 10.44 6.68 -8.85
C LYS A 11 9.34 6.06 -9.69
N VAL A 12 8.27 6.82 -9.96
CA VAL A 12 7.06 6.33 -10.64
C VAL A 12 6.89 6.95 -12.03
N VAL A 13 7.91 7.61 -12.57
CA VAL A 13 7.82 8.41 -13.81
C VAL A 13 7.35 7.63 -15.04
N ARG A 14 7.57 6.31 -15.07
CA ARG A 14 7.17 5.41 -16.16
C ARG A 14 5.75 4.85 -16.02
N TYR A 15 5.09 5.12 -14.89
CA TYR A 15 3.70 4.75 -14.68
C TYR A 15 2.79 5.89 -15.18
N PRO A 16 1.78 5.60 -16.02
CA PRO A 16 0.97 6.64 -16.67
C PRO A 16 -0.16 7.14 -15.77
N LEU A 17 0.17 7.50 -14.52
CA LEU A 17 -0.77 7.76 -13.41
C LEU A 17 -1.81 8.87 -13.70
N ASP A 18 -1.50 9.80 -14.59
CA ASP A 18 -2.37 10.91 -15.00
C ASP A 18 -3.43 10.52 -16.04
N THR A 19 -3.27 9.36 -16.68
CA THR A 19 -4.18 8.88 -17.74
C THR A 19 -4.96 7.62 -17.35
N LEU A 20 -4.62 7.00 -16.21
CA LEU A 20 -5.34 5.82 -15.72
C LEU A 20 -6.80 6.15 -15.41
N VAL A 21 -7.67 5.18 -15.64
CA VAL A 21 -9.11 5.28 -15.37
C VAL A 21 -9.54 4.30 -14.30
N LEU A 22 -10.59 4.66 -13.57
CA LEU A 22 -11.17 3.80 -12.54
C LEU A 22 -11.83 2.57 -13.17
N GLY A 23 -11.29 1.39 -12.90
CA GLY A 23 -11.96 0.13 -13.22
C GLY A 23 -12.99 -0.22 -12.14
N THR A 24 -12.59 -0.11 -10.87
CA THR A 24 -13.48 -0.41 -9.74
C THR A 24 -12.97 0.23 -8.45
N ARG A 25 -13.89 0.43 -7.50
CA ARG A 25 -13.63 1.06 -6.20
C ARG A 25 -14.10 0.15 -5.08
N LEU A 26 -13.19 -0.19 -4.16
CA LEU A 26 -13.49 -0.87 -2.91
C LEU A 26 -13.52 0.15 -1.78
N ARG A 27 -14.39 -0.07 -0.79
CA ARG A 27 -14.53 0.80 0.38
C ARG A 27 -14.57 -0.03 1.65
N TYR A 28 -13.83 0.42 2.65
CA TYR A 28 -13.76 -0.20 3.96
C TYR A 28 -13.94 0.85 5.04
N GLU A 29 -14.68 0.51 6.09
CA GLU A 29 -14.59 1.22 7.37
C GLU A 29 -13.74 0.36 8.29
N VAL A 30 -12.59 0.89 8.70
CA VAL A 30 -11.61 0.18 9.52
C VAL A 30 -11.62 0.77 10.91
N ALA A 31 -11.78 -0.06 11.94
CA ALA A 31 -11.75 0.35 13.34
C ALA A 31 -10.31 0.56 13.85
N ALA A 32 -9.56 1.41 13.14
CA ALA A 32 -8.21 1.83 13.47
C ALA A 32 -7.97 3.30 13.12
N ASN A 33 -7.08 3.94 13.87
CA ASN A 33 -6.56 5.26 13.52
C ASN A 33 -5.81 5.20 12.18
N TRP A 34 -5.97 6.22 11.34
CA TRP A 34 -5.33 6.27 10.01
C TRP A 34 -3.80 6.09 10.06
N LYS A 35 -3.15 6.51 11.15
CA LYS A 35 -1.70 6.35 11.34
C LYS A 35 -1.31 4.88 11.47
N VAL A 36 -2.12 4.08 12.15
CA VAL A 36 -1.90 2.62 12.27
C VAL A 36 -1.98 1.97 10.89
N ILE A 37 -2.92 2.40 10.06
CA ILE A 37 -3.06 1.90 8.68
C ILE A 37 -1.86 2.32 7.82
N ALA A 38 -1.44 3.57 7.92
CA ALA A 38 -0.27 4.08 7.19
C ALA A 38 1.02 3.36 7.61
N GLU A 39 1.22 3.12 8.91
CA GLU A 39 2.36 2.35 9.45
C GLU A 39 2.33 0.90 8.94
N ASN A 40 1.18 0.21 9.02
CA ASN A 40 1.02 -1.16 8.51
C ASN A 40 1.37 -1.29 7.02
N TYR A 41 0.98 -0.32 6.19
CA TYR A 41 1.32 -0.34 4.75
C TYR A 41 2.81 -0.19 4.47
N ASN A 42 3.51 0.54 5.33
CA ASN A 42 4.88 0.99 5.06
C ASN A 42 5.94 -0.07 5.42
N GLU A 43 5.52 -1.25 5.85
CA GLU A 43 6.37 -2.35 6.27
C GLU A 43 5.84 -3.68 5.74
N CYS A 44 6.69 -4.72 5.76
CA CYS A 44 6.30 -6.08 5.37
C CYS A 44 6.63 -7.12 6.43
N TYR A 45 6.97 -6.72 7.65
CA TYR A 45 7.20 -7.61 8.78
C TYR A 45 5.98 -8.50 9.07
N HIS A 46 4.77 -7.96 8.93
CA HIS A 46 3.53 -8.74 9.08
C HIS A 46 3.24 -9.68 7.89
N CYS A 47 3.86 -9.46 6.72
CA CYS A 47 3.42 -10.10 5.47
C CYS A 47 3.55 -11.62 5.45
N GLY A 48 4.66 -12.17 5.94
CA GLY A 48 4.87 -13.62 5.97
C GLY A 48 3.78 -14.36 6.77
N PRO A 49 3.49 -13.95 8.02
CA PRO A 49 2.43 -14.53 8.83
C PRO A 49 0.99 -14.23 8.35
N VAL A 50 0.74 -13.07 7.75
CA VAL A 50 -0.62 -12.55 7.51
C VAL A 50 -1.10 -12.76 6.08
N HIS A 51 -0.22 -12.66 5.08
CA HIS A 51 -0.57 -12.67 3.66
C HIS A 51 0.05 -13.84 2.91
N PRO A 52 -0.50 -15.07 3.03
CA PRO A 52 0.02 -16.21 2.28
C PRO A 52 -0.12 -16.04 0.77
N GLU A 53 -1.16 -15.38 0.27
CA GLU A 53 -1.35 -15.10 -1.17
C GLU A 53 -0.33 -14.07 -1.67
N LEU A 54 -0.15 -12.95 -0.97
CA LEU A 54 0.85 -11.94 -1.33
C LEU A 54 2.27 -12.53 -1.27
N SER A 55 2.58 -13.28 -0.23
CA SER A 55 3.89 -13.93 -0.04
C SER A 55 4.22 -14.96 -1.12
N ARG A 56 3.21 -15.57 -1.76
CA ARG A 56 3.43 -16.43 -2.93
C ARG A 56 3.79 -15.61 -4.17
N LEU A 57 3.25 -14.41 -4.31
CA LEU A 57 3.55 -13.51 -5.43
C LEU A 57 4.88 -12.80 -5.24
N VAL A 58 5.20 -12.39 -4.01
CA VAL A 58 6.42 -11.66 -3.65
C VAL A 58 7.12 -12.38 -2.50
N PRO A 59 7.91 -13.43 -2.77
CA PRO A 59 8.56 -14.23 -1.72
C PRO A 59 9.47 -13.45 -0.78
N ALA A 60 10.03 -12.33 -1.26
CA ALA A 60 10.86 -11.42 -0.48
C ALA A 60 10.13 -10.87 0.77
N PHE A 61 8.80 -10.75 0.73
CA PHE A 61 8.00 -10.26 1.85
C PHE A 61 7.90 -11.23 3.02
N ILE A 62 8.15 -12.52 2.82
CA ILE A 62 8.20 -13.52 3.90
C ILE A 62 9.30 -13.16 4.91
N GLY A 63 10.41 -12.59 4.42
CA GLY A 63 11.55 -12.17 5.25
C GLY A 63 11.35 -10.84 5.96
N GLY A 64 10.14 -10.26 5.91
CA GLY A 64 9.81 -9.01 6.59
C GLY A 64 10.40 -7.75 5.95
N GLY A 65 10.84 -7.83 4.69
CA GLY A 65 11.31 -6.66 3.95
C GLY A 65 12.76 -6.22 4.19
N THR A 66 13.52 -6.92 5.04
CA THR A 66 14.90 -6.53 5.36
C THR A 66 15.87 -6.72 4.20
N GLY A 67 16.68 -5.69 3.93
CA GLY A 67 17.71 -5.72 2.90
C GLY A 67 17.15 -5.71 1.48
N LEU A 68 15.89 -5.28 1.33
CA LEU A 68 15.29 -5.04 0.03
C LEU A 68 15.60 -3.63 -0.45
N GLU A 69 15.98 -3.52 -1.73
CA GLU A 69 16.12 -2.25 -2.42
C GLU A 69 14.72 -1.76 -2.85
N TRP A 70 14.00 -1.12 -1.94
CA TRP A 70 12.61 -0.68 -2.15
C TRP A 70 12.46 0.31 -3.32
N ASP A 71 13.46 1.17 -3.53
CA ASP A 71 13.46 2.18 -4.60
C ASP A 71 13.45 1.56 -6.00
N ASP A 72 14.06 0.37 -6.14
CA ASP A 72 14.06 -0.41 -7.38
C ASP A 72 12.72 -1.13 -7.62
N GLY A 73 11.84 -1.17 -6.62
CA GLY A 73 10.68 -2.04 -6.58
C GLY A 73 11.07 -3.50 -6.34
N ILE A 74 10.13 -4.30 -5.82
CA ILE A 74 10.43 -5.66 -5.38
C ILE A 74 9.91 -6.66 -6.42
N PRO A 75 10.72 -7.67 -6.80
CA PRO A 75 10.34 -8.61 -7.86
C PRO A 75 9.24 -9.54 -7.40
N HIS A 76 8.32 -9.83 -8.31
CA HIS A 76 7.45 -10.99 -8.19
C HIS A 76 8.26 -12.28 -8.34
N ARG A 77 7.69 -13.41 -7.92
CA ARG A 77 8.25 -14.74 -8.19
C ARG A 77 8.34 -15.00 -9.70
N GLU A 78 9.18 -15.97 -10.08
CA GLU A 78 9.26 -16.43 -11.47
C GLU A 78 7.87 -16.82 -12.02
N GLY A 79 7.59 -16.35 -13.23
CA GLY A 79 6.31 -16.55 -13.92
C GLY A 79 5.17 -15.64 -13.45
N ALA A 80 5.39 -14.78 -12.45
CA ALA A 80 4.45 -13.74 -12.05
C ALA A 80 5.02 -12.36 -12.38
N TRP A 81 4.13 -11.42 -12.68
CA TRP A 81 4.49 -10.06 -13.11
C TRP A 81 3.46 -8.99 -12.70
N THR A 82 2.33 -9.40 -12.10
CA THR A 82 1.31 -8.47 -11.58
C THR A 82 0.61 -9.04 -10.34
N PHE A 83 -0.20 -8.21 -9.67
CA PHE A 83 -1.03 -8.59 -8.53
C PHE A 83 -2.41 -9.10 -8.96
N THR A 84 -2.43 -10.38 -9.35
CA THR A 84 -3.62 -11.21 -9.52
C THR A 84 -3.40 -12.53 -8.79
N LEU A 85 -4.43 -13.34 -8.53
CA LEU A 85 -4.23 -14.64 -7.86
C LEU A 85 -3.26 -15.58 -8.58
N SER A 86 -3.22 -15.55 -9.92
CA SER A 86 -2.26 -16.32 -10.72
C SER A 86 -0.87 -15.68 -10.78
N GLY A 87 -0.79 -14.37 -10.56
CA GLY A 87 0.38 -13.53 -10.79
C GLY A 87 0.54 -13.08 -12.23
N THR A 88 -0.42 -13.36 -13.11
CA THR A 88 -0.41 -13.01 -14.53
C THR A 88 -1.74 -12.37 -14.95
N SER A 89 -1.75 -11.72 -16.10
CA SER A 89 -2.94 -11.06 -16.67
C SER A 89 -2.95 -11.17 -18.19
N ASP A 90 -4.13 -11.05 -18.80
CA ASP A 90 -4.29 -10.92 -20.25
C ASP A 90 -4.31 -9.45 -20.70
N ARG A 91 -4.32 -8.50 -19.74
CA ARG A 91 -4.24 -7.05 -19.99
C ARG A 91 -2.81 -6.67 -20.35
N ALA A 92 -2.65 -5.70 -21.27
CA ALA A 92 -1.33 -5.22 -21.63
C ALA A 92 -0.67 -4.50 -20.43
N PRO A 93 0.65 -4.70 -20.20
CA PRO A 93 1.40 -3.85 -19.29
C PRO A 93 1.38 -2.38 -19.73
N PHE A 94 1.57 -1.46 -18.79
CA PHE A 94 1.75 -0.06 -19.09
C PHE A 94 2.93 0.14 -20.06
N PRO A 95 2.76 0.97 -21.10
CA PRO A 95 3.64 0.97 -22.28
C PRO A 95 5.07 1.43 -21.98
N ASP A 96 5.23 2.38 -21.06
CA ASP A 96 6.51 3.05 -20.78
C ASP A 96 7.35 2.36 -19.70
N LEU A 97 6.81 1.30 -19.07
CA LEU A 97 7.56 0.46 -18.14
C LEU A 97 8.68 -0.28 -18.87
N ASP A 98 9.87 -0.23 -18.27
CA ASP A 98 11.00 -1.02 -18.74
C ASP A 98 10.87 -2.51 -18.35
N GLU A 99 11.81 -3.34 -18.84
CA GLU A 99 11.78 -4.78 -18.58
C GLU A 99 11.85 -5.14 -17.09
N PHE A 100 12.45 -4.27 -16.28
CA PHE A 100 12.65 -4.50 -14.86
C PHE A 100 11.37 -4.17 -14.07
N GLU A 101 10.74 -3.05 -14.36
CA GLU A 101 9.49 -2.63 -13.72
C GLU A 101 8.32 -3.55 -14.07
N ARG A 102 8.31 -4.13 -15.28
CA ARG A 102 7.24 -5.05 -15.73
C ARG A 102 7.07 -6.30 -14.88
N VAL A 103 8.07 -6.67 -14.08
CA VAL A 103 8.03 -7.86 -13.20
C VAL A 103 8.17 -7.49 -11.73
N ARG A 104 8.12 -6.20 -11.40
CA ARG A 104 8.28 -5.67 -10.05
C ARG A 104 7.04 -4.93 -9.63
N HIS A 105 6.88 -4.80 -8.32
CA HIS A 105 5.92 -3.86 -7.77
C HIS A 105 6.65 -2.70 -7.10
N LYS A 106 6.03 -1.52 -7.13
CA LYS A 106 6.48 -0.34 -6.37
C LYS A 106 5.35 0.10 -5.43
N GLY A 107 5.70 0.34 -4.17
CA GLY A 107 4.80 0.82 -3.14
C GLY A 107 5.23 2.20 -2.66
N GLU A 108 4.31 3.16 -2.55
CA GLU A 108 4.62 4.50 -2.07
C GLU A 108 3.55 4.96 -1.07
N LEU A 109 3.99 5.46 0.09
CA LEU A 109 3.15 6.18 1.05
C LEU A 109 3.41 7.68 0.90
N ILE A 110 2.44 8.40 0.34
CA ILE A 110 2.47 9.85 0.21
C ILE A 110 1.61 10.45 1.32
N TYR A 111 2.28 11.02 2.31
CA TYR A 111 1.61 11.66 3.42
C TYR A 111 0.73 12.84 2.97
N PRO A 112 -0.42 13.06 3.65
CA PRO A 112 -0.87 12.36 4.83
C PRO A 112 -1.67 11.07 4.58
N ASN A 113 -2.15 10.81 3.36
CA ASN A 113 -3.30 9.93 3.22
C ASN A 113 -3.42 9.19 1.89
N LEU A 114 -2.37 9.15 1.07
CA LEU A 114 -2.37 8.43 -0.19
C LEU A 114 -1.34 7.30 -0.14
N LEU A 115 -1.78 6.07 -0.41
CA LEU A 115 -0.91 4.91 -0.57
C LEU A 115 -1.05 4.44 -2.02
N LEU A 116 0.04 4.13 -2.69
CA LEU A 116 0.06 3.65 -4.06
C LEU A 116 0.76 2.30 -4.10
N SER A 117 0.09 1.30 -4.66
CA SER A 117 0.72 0.05 -5.06
C SER A 117 0.64 -0.06 -6.58
N LEU A 118 1.80 -0.15 -7.20
CA LEU A 118 1.97 -0.10 -8.65
C LEU A 118 2.45 -1.46 -9.14
N ALA A 119 1.64 -2.10 -9.96
CA ALA A 119 1.99 -3.29 -10.72
C ALA A 119 2.11 -2.93 -12.20
N ALA A 120 2.49 -3.91 -13.01
CA ALA A 120 2.78 -3.67 -14.42
C ALA A 120 1.58 -3.26 -15.27
N GLU A 121 0.34 -3.56 -14.87
CA GLU A 121 -0.88 -3.33 -15.68
C GLU A 121 -2.02 -2.63 -14.93
N HIS A 122 -1.89 -2.48 -13.61
CA HIS A 122 -2.83 -1.73 -12.79
C HIS A 122 -2.12 -1.00 -11.65
N ALA A 123 -2.77 0.03 -11.13
CA ALA A 123 -2.40 0.69 -9.89
C ALA A 123 -3.54 0.55 -8.87
N ALA A 124 -3.21 0.22 -7.63
CA ALA A 124 -4.12 0.34 -6.50
C ALA A 124 -3.78 1.62 -5.73
N ALA A 125 -4.70 2.58 -5.74
CA ALA A 125 -4.57 3.84 -5.02
C ALA A 125 -5.50 3.85 -3.80
N PHE A 126 -4.93 3.97 -2.61
CA PHE A 126 -5.65 4.01 -1.36
C PHE A 126 -5.72 5.43 -0.82
N MET A 127 -6.93 5.93 -0.59
CA MET A 127 -7.15 7.17 0.13
C MET A 127 -7.62 6.87 1.54
N LEU A 128 -6.85 7.30 2.54
CA LEU A 128 -7.24 7.25 3.95
C LEU A 128 -8.07 8.49 4.29
N ARG A 129 -9.24 8.27 4.87
CA ARG A 129 -10.15 9.33 5.34
C ARG A 129 -10.44 9.12 6.82
N PRO A 130 -9.72 9.81 7.72
CA PRO A 130 -9.97 9.70 9.15
C PRO A 130 -11.39 10.16 9.46
N ILE A 131 -12.19 9.30 10.11
CA ILE A 131 -13.55 9.63 10.55
C ILE A 131 -13.57 9.94 12.05
N ALA A 132 -12.75 9.23 12.82
CA ALA A 132 -12.58 9.42 14.25
C ALA A 132 -11.12 9.11 14.67
N VAL A 133 -10.81 9.25 15.96
CA VAL A 133 -9.48 8.93 16.50
C VAL A 133 -9.15 7.43 16.42
N ASP A 134 -10.14 6.58 16.20
CA ASP A 134 -10.06 5.12 16.16
C ASP A 134 -10.82 4.54 14.95
N ARG A 135 -11.16 5.37 13.95
CA ARG A 135 -11.92 4.95 12.77
C ARG A 135 -11.51 5.68 11.51
N THR A 136 -11.31 4.93 10.43
CA THR A 136 -10.86 5.45 9.13
C THR A 136 -11.67 4.80 8.00
N GLU A 137 -12.19 5.61 7.07
CA GLU A 137 -12.65 5.09 5.77
C GLU A 137 -11.43 4.91 4.87
N VAL A 138 -11.26 3.72 4.31
CA VAL A 138 -10.25 3.43 3.29
C VAL A 138 -10.96 3.25 1.96
N ILE A 139 -10.58 4.07 0.97
CA ILE A 139 -11.04 3.94 -0.41
C ILE A 139 -9.90 3.37 -1.22
N CYS A 140 -10.08 2.19 -1.81
CA CYS A 140 -9.12 1.58 -2.72
C CYS A 140 -9.67 1.68 -4.15
N ASP A 141 -9.02 2.49 -4.97
CA ASP A 141 -9.30 2.61 -6.39
C ASP A 141 -8.34 1.71 -7.17
N LEU A 142 -8.91 0.77 -7.93
CA LEU A 142 -8.17 -0.05 -8.87
C LEU A 142 -8.23 0.62 -10.24
N LEU A 143 -7.08 1.10 -10.68
CA LEU A 143 -6.89 1.96 -11.84
C LEU A 143 -6.19 1.21 -12.96
N PHE A 144 -6.67 1.38 -14.19
CA PHE A 144 -6.21 0.64 -15.37
C PHE A 144 -5.96 1.59 -16.56
N ALA A 145 -5.21 1.12 -17.56
CA ALA A 145 -5.05 1.84 -18.81
C ALA A 145 -6.42 2.05 -19.50
N ALA A 146 -6.65 3.24 -20.05
CA ALA A 146 -7.95 3.63 -20.59
C ALA A 146 -8.39 2.75 -21.78
N ASP A 147 -7.45 2.30 -22.60
CA ASP A 147 -7.68 1.43 -23.74
C ASP A 147 -7.99 -0.01 -23.33
N GLU A 148 -7.31 -0.55 -22.30
CA GLU A 148 -7.64 -1.84 -21.69
C GLU A 148 -9.04 -1.82 -21.06
N ALA A 149 -9.35 -0.78 -20.27
CA ALA A 149 -10.63 -0.63 -19.60
C ALA A 149 -11.82 -0.44 -20.57
N ALA A 150 -11.55 0.05 -21.79
CA ALA A 150 -12.56 0.23 -22.83
C ALA A 150 -12.88 -1.07 -23.62
N LYS A 151 -12.12 -2.16 -23.43
CA LYS A 151 -12.37 -3.42 -24.14
C LYS A 151 -13.70 -4.04 -23.69
N PRO A 152 -14.50 -4.62 -24.61
CA PRO A 152 -15.71 -5.36 -24.24
C PRO A 152 -15.47 -6.56 -23.32
N THR A 153 -14.24 -7.09 -23.32
CA THR A 153 -13.79 -8.21 -22.50
C THR A 153 -13.12 -7.77 -21.20
N PHE A 154 -13.10 -6.47 -20.90
CA PHE A 154 -12.48 -5.98 -19.68
C PHE A 154 -13.22 -6.52 -18.45
N ASP A 155 -12.47 -7.20 -17.58
CA ASP A 155 -12.92 -7.71 -16.30
C ASP A 155 -11.80 -7.53 -15.28
N PRO A 156 -11.98 -6.70 -14.24
CA PRO A 156 -10.98 -6.50 -13.19
C PRO A 156 -11.13 -7.48 -12.01
N SER A 157 -12.00 -8.49 -12.11
CA SER A 157 -12.38 -9.34 -10.97
C SER A 157 -11.20 -10.09 -10.34
N ASP A 158 -10.20 -10.49 -11.14
CA ASP A 158 -8.98 -11.15 -10.68
C ASP A 158 -8.09 -10.25 -9.80
N VAL A 159 -8.03 -8.96 -10.15
CA VAL A 159 -7.35 -7.91 -9.36
C VAL A 159 -8.17 -7.58 -8.12
N VAL A 160 -9.50 -7.46 -8.25
CA VAL A 160 -10.43 -7.21 -7.13
C VAL A 160 -10.31 -8.31 -6.08
N GLU A 161 -10.33 -9.57 -6.50
CA GLU A 161 -10.32 -10.72 -5.59
C GLU A 161 -9.06 -10.73 -4.72
N LEU A 162 -7.88 -10.54 -5.33
CA LEU A 162 -6.63 -10.49 -4.58
C LEU A 162 -6.58 -9.28 -3.65
N TRP A 163 -6.92 -8.07 -4.13
CA TRP A 163 -6.84 -6.87 -3.31
C TRP A 163 -7.85 -6.84 -2.17
N ASP A 164 -9.11 -7.25 -2.39
CA ASP A 164 -10.09 -7.34 -1.30
C ASP A 164 -9.64 -8.34 -0.23
N LEU A 165 -9.07 -9.48 -0.64
CA LEU A 165 -8.53 -10.47 0.28
C LEU A 165 -7.39 -9.90 1.14
N ILE A 166 -6.35 -9.33 0.52
CA ILE A 166 -5.18 -8.79 1.23
C ILE A 166 -5.60 -7.63 2.14
N ASN A 167 -6.41 -6.68 1.64
CA ASN A 167 -6.88 -5.56 2.43
C ASN A 167 -7.65 -6.01 3.68
N ARG A 168 -8.51 -7.02 3.56
CA ARG A 168 -9.24 -7.56 4.73
C ARG A 168 -8.31 -8.20 5.74
N GLN A 169 -7.26 -8.88 5.29
CA GLN A 169 -6.24 -9.44 6.18
C GLN A 169 -5.53 -8.30 6.95
N ASP A 170 -5.17 -7.20 6.27
CA ASP A 170 -4.58 -6.00 6.89
C ASP A 170 -5.50 -5.37 7.93
N TRP A 171 -6.79 -5.21 7.61
CA TRP A 171 -7.76 -4.59 8.53
C TRP A 171 -7.87 -5.36 9.84
N VAL A 172 -7.83 -6.70 9.79
CA VAL A 172 -7.83 -7.51 11.01
C VAL A 172 -6.62 -7.20 11.90
N VAL A 173 -5.44 -7.00 11.30
CA VAL A 173 -4.20 -6.66 12.02
C VAL A 173 -4.29 -5.25 12.60
N CYS A 174 -4.63 -4.26 11.77
CA CYS A 174 -4.76 -2.85 12.17
C CYS A 174 -5.75 -2.67 13.33
N GLU A 175 -6.92 -3.33 13.27
CA GLU A 175 -7.91 -3.26 14.34
C GLU A 175 -7.44 -3.97 15.61
N SER A 176 -6.65 -5.03 15.48
CA SER A 176 -6.02 -5.69 16.64
C SER A 176 -5.03 -4.77 17.33
N VAL A 177 -4.18 -4.09 16.56
CA VAL A 177 -3.24 -3.09 17.08
C VAL A 177 -3.99 -1.95 17.77
N GLN A 178 -5.03 -1.38 17.14
CA GLN A 178 -5.85 -0.32 17.73
C GLN A 178 -6.48 -0.74 19.07
N ARG A 179 -7.02 -1.97 19.15
CA ARG A 179 -7.56 -2.51 20.43
C ARG A 179 -6.47 -2.63 21.48
N GLY A 180 -5.28 -3.11 21.11
CA GLY A 180 -4.13 -3.22 22.02
C GLY A 180 -3.69 -1.86 22.58
N MET A 181 -3.58 -0.85 21.70
CA MET A 181 -3.21 0.51 22.07
C MET A 181 -4.23 1.20 22.99
N SER A 182 -5.47 0.74 22.99
CA SER A 182 -6.54 1.28 23.86
C SER A 182 -6.49 0.73 25.29
N SER A 183 -5.62 -0.24 25.56
CA SER A 183 -5.42 -0.81 26.90
C SER A 183 -4.73 0.19 27.84
N ARG A 184 -5.18 0.28 29.09
CA ARG A 184 -4.52 1.09 30.13
C ARG A 184 -3.08 0.63 30.45
N ALA A 185 -2.74 -0.61 30.10
CA ALA A 185 -1.40 -1.15 30.28
C ALA A 185 -0.45 -0.81 29.12
N TYR A 186 -0.99 -0.28 28.00
CA TYR A 186 -0.17 0.17 26.88
C TYR A 186 0.45 1.53 27.20
N THR A 187 1.76 1.62 27.11
CA THR A 187 2.52 2.86 27.34
C THR A 187 3.09 3.42 26.05
N GLU A 188 3.70 2.57 25.22
CA GLU A 188 4.30 2.92 23.94
C GLU A 188 4.42 1.67 23.04
N GLY A 189 4.54 1.91 21.73
CA GLY A 189 4.78 0.89 20.71
C GLY A 189 6.27 0.86 20.35
N TRP A 190 6.79 -0.34 20.10
CA TRP A 190 8.18 -0.54 19.68
C TRP A 190 8.20 -0.87 18.19
N TYR A 191 8.95 -0.09 17.40
CA TYR A 191 9.24 -0.46 16.01
C TYR A 191 10.13 -1.71 16.01
N ALA A 192 9.84 -2.66 15.13
CA ALA A 192 10.73 -3.78 14.87
C ALA A 192 12.08 -3.23 14.35
N PRO A 193 13.24 -3.84 14.69
CA PRO A 193 14.55 -3.38 14.22
C PRO A 193 14.71 -3.29 12.68
N MET A 194 13.77 -3.89 11.95
CA MET A 194 13.71 -3.96 10.48
C MET A 194 12.89 -2.82 9.87
N GLU A 195 12.12 -2.08 10.66
CA GLU A 195 11.42 -0.88 10.20
C GLU A 195 12.45 0.25 10.12
N GLU A 196 12.77 0.67 8.90
CA GLU A 196 13.68 1.80 8.72
C GLU A 196 13.12 3.05 9.38
N SER A 197 14.03 3.85 9.95
CA SER A 197 13.66 5.13 10.55
C SER A 197 13.03 6.13 9.57
N SER A 198 13.14 5.91 8.26
CA SER A 198 12.48 6.65 7.17
C SER A 198 10.96 6.42 7.15
N LEU A 199 10.49 5.29 7.68
CA LEU A 199 9.08 4.88 7.74
C LEU A 199 8.36 5.42 8.98
N ASP A 200 9.10 6.07 9.88
CA ASP A 200 8.59 6.62 11.13
C ASP A 200 7.72 7.85 10.87
N ILE A 201 6.41 7.64 10.87
CA ILE A 201 5.40 8.69 10.72
C ILE A 201 5.60 9.86 11.70
N ARG A 202 6.24 9.65 12.85
CA ARG A 202 6.49 10.70 13.84
C ARG A 202 7.44 11.76 13.29
N ARG A 203 8.39 11.40 12.41
CA ARG A 203 9.28 12.37 11.76
C ARG A 203 8.53 13.33 10.87
N TRP A 204 7.50 12.82 10.20
CA TRP A 204 6.60 13.64 9.40
C TRP A 204 5.65 14.47 10.28
N LEU A 205 5.06 13.82 11.29
CA LEU A 205 3.96 14.36 12.10
C LEU A 205 4.39 15.37 13.17
N LEU A 206 5.44 15.08 13.96
CA LEU A 206 5.82 15.88 15.12
C LEU A 206 6.18 17.33 14.79
N PRO A 207 6.95 17.63 13.71
CA PRO A 207 7.22 19.02 13.32
C PRO A 207 5.96 19.81 12.91
N ARG A 208 4.89 19.11 12.55
CA ARG A 208 3.60 19.68 12.09
C ARG A 208 2.57 19.79 13.21
N HIS A 209 2.83 19.18 14.37
CA HIS A 209 2.10 19.47 15.58
C HIS A 209 2.68 20.74 16.23
N GLY A 210 1.82 21.71 16.52
CA GLY A 210 2.18 22.82 17.40
C GLY A 210 2.60 22.32 18.78
N PRO A 211 3.22 23.16 19.63
CA PRO A 211 3.59 22.77 20.99
C PRO A 211 2.41 22.10 21.68
N ALA A 212 2.66 20.99 22.37
CA ALA A 212 1.63 20.31 23.15
C ALA A 212 0.93 21.34 24.03
N VAL A 213 -0.37 21.53 23.82
CA VAL A 213 -1.17 22.34 24.74
C VAL A 213 -1.18 21.56 26.04
N ASP A 214 -0.41 22.05 27.00
CA ASP A 214 -0.31 21.49 28.34
C ASP A 214 -1.74 21.42 28.92
N ARG A 215 -2.28 20.20 29.00
CA ARG A 215 -3.60 19.99 29.62
C ARG A 215 -3.35 19.88 31.11
N SER A 216 -3.46 21.04 31.79
CA SER A 216 -3.59 21.17 33.24
C SER A 216 -4.67 20.26 33.81
#